data_AF-A0A3R6YDD7-F1
#
_entry.id   AF-A0A3R6YDD7-F1
#
_cell.length_a   1.000
_cell.length_b   1.000
_cell.length_c   1.000
_cell.angle_alpha   90.00
_cell.angle_beta   90.00
_cell.angle_gamma   90.00
#
_symmetry.space_group_name_H-M   'P 1'
#
loop_
_entity.id
_entity.type
_entity.pdbx_description
1 polymer ?
#
loop_
_entity_poly.entity_id
_entity_poly.type
_entity_poly.pdbx_seq_one_letter_code
_entity_poly.pdbx_strand_id
1 'polypeptide(L)'
;MEVQQLVPPDAISLHHASRLRMYCEGGLEVDEDLKAQIAFGDERFYVEAVQDLRMHDTVWKLKIKWYGLDDLESLWEPALSIYEDVPVLFRPWSKDRMNEDGVNEMVEDIERACGHPL
;
A
#
# COMPACT_ATOMS: atom_id res chain seq x y z
N MET A 1 -23.32 -12.15 2.09
CA MET A 1 -21.96 -11.89 1.58
C MET A 1 -21.16 -13.14 1.89
N GLU A 2 -20.67 -13.85 0.88
CA GLU A 2 -19.79 -15.02 1.09
C GLU A 2 -18.40 -14.52 1.48
N VAL A 3 -17.82 -15.09 2.54
CA VAL A 3 -16.43 -14.80 2.95
C VAL A 3 -15.52 -15.70 2.13
N GLN A 4 -14.60 -15.10 1.38
CA GLN A 4 -13.58 -15.83 0.60
C GLN A 4 -12.25 -15.85 1.36
N GLN A 5 -11.65 -17.04 1.46
CA GLN A 5 -10.33 -17.21 2.05
C GLN A 5 -9.25 -16.85 1.04
N LEU A 6 -8.64 -15.67 1.21
CA LEU A 6 -7.60 -15.15 0.31
C LEU A 6 -6.20 -15.72 0.61
N VAL A 7 -5.98 -16.16 1.86
CA VAL A 7 -4.69 -16.69 2.33
C VAL A 7 -4.90 -18.13 2.80
N PRO A 8 -4.10 -19.11 2.31
CA PRO A 8 -4.19 -20.49 2.78
C PRO A 8 -4.03 -20.60 4.31
N PRO A 9 -4.60 -21.63 4.95
CA PRO A 9 -4.37 -21.86 6.37
C PRO A 9 -2.86 -21.93 6.65
N ASP A 10 -2.43 -21.31 7.75
CA ASP A 10 -1.04 -21.28 8.23
C ASP A 10 -0.02 -20.55 7.33
N ALA A 11 -0.46 -19.93 6.23
CA ALA A 11 0.42 -19.09 5.41
C ALA A 11 0.65 -17.74 6.08
N ILE A 12 1.92 -17.34 6.17
CA ILE A 12 2.31 -16.00 6.65
C ILE A 12 2.34 -15.06 5.44
N SER A 13 1.56 -13.99 5.50
CA SER A 13 1.63 -12.89 4.54
C SER A 13 1.94 -11.58 5.28
N LEU A 14 2.77 -10.74 4.65
CA LEU A 14 3.07 -9.41 5.15
C LEU A 14 2.15 -8.41 4.47
N HIS A 15 1.34 -7.71 5.25
CA HIS A 15 0.45 -6.66 4.75
C HIS A 15 0.63 -5.39 5.57
N HIS A 16 0.43 -4.25 4.93
CA HIS A 16 0.41 -2.98 5.62
C HIS A 16 -0.84 -2.91 6.53
N ALA A 17 -0.68 -2.35 7.74
CA ALA A 17 -1.77 -2.27 8.73
C ALA A 17 -3.00 -1.49 8.21
N SER A 18 -2.80 -0.65 7.19
CA SER A 18 -3.84 0.03 6.40
C SER A 18 -4.94 -0.88 5.88
N ARG A 19 -4.62 -2.14 5.61
CA ARG A 19 -5.54 -3.09 4.97
C ARG A 19 -6.39 -3.86 5.96
N LEU A 20 -6.18 -3.65 7.25
CA LEU A 20 -7.00 -4.23 8.29
C LEU A 20 -8.42 -3.66 8.18
N ARG A 21 -9.38 -4.51 7.81
CA ARG A 21 -10.82 -4.20 7.88
C ARG A 21 -11.44 -4.92 9.05
N MET A 22 -12.47 -4.33 9.65
CA MET A 22 -13.19 -4.97 10.75
C MET A 22 -13.87 -6.26 10.27
N TYR A 23 -13.51 -7.36 10.92
CA TYR A 23 -14.32 -8.57 10.96
C TYR A 23 -15.30 -8.42 12.14
N CYS A 24 -16.59 -8.29 11.85
CA CYS A 24 -17.62 -8.09 12.88
C CYS A 24 -18.15 -9.43 13.34
N GLU A 25 -17.57 -9.98 14.40
CA GLU A 25 -18.14 -11.08 15.18
C GLU A 25 -18.36 -10.58 16.62
N GLY A 26 -19.61 -10.62 17.08
CA GLY A 26 -20.07 -9.96 18.31
C GLY A 26 -19.52 -10.49 19.64
N GLY A 27 -18.47 -11.33 19.61
CA GLY A 27 -17.89 -11.99 20.78
C GLY A 27 -16.37 -11.81 20.93
N LEU A 28 -15.70 -11.04 20.08
CA LEU A 28 -14.27 -10.77 20.24
C LEU A 28 -14.06 -9.67 21.29
N GLU A 29 -13.24 -9.93 22.32
CA GLU A 29 -12.80 -8.93 23.29
C GLU A 29 -11.80 -7.96 22.63
N VAL A 30 -12.34 -6.98 21.87
CA VAL A 30 -11.56 -5.90 21.27
C VAL A 30 -11.15 -4.93 22.39
N ASP A 31 -9.88 -4.94 22.75
CA ASP A 31 -9.27 -4.05 23.74
C ASP A 31 -9.30 -2.57 23.28
N GLU A 32 -9.31 -1.64 24.25
CA GLU A 32 -9.38 -0.19 23.97
C GLU A 32 -8.16 0.31 23.19
N ASP A 33 -6.97 -0.27 23.40
CA ASP A 33 -5.78 0.10 22.64
C ASP A 33 -5.92 -0.28 21.16
N LEU A 34 -6.59 -1.41 20.87
CA LEU A 34 -6.86 -1.83 19.50
C LEU A 34 -7.88 -0.89 18.84
N LYS A 35 -8.91 -0.44 19.57
CA LYS A 35 -9.86 0.56 19.06
C LYS A 35 -9.19 1.91 18.80
N ALA A 36 -8.28 2.34 19.67
CA ALA A 36 -7.55 3.59 19.51
C ALA A 36 -6.63 3.56 18.26
N GLN A 37 -5.91 2.46 18.04
CA GLN A 37 -5.12 2.28 16.82
C GLN A 37 -5.98 2.23 15.56
N ILE A 38 -7.16 1.58 15.62
CA ILE A 38 -8.08 1.50 14.48
C ILE A 38 -8.69 2.87 14.16
N ALA A 39 -9.10 3.64 15.16
CA ALA A 39 -9.62 5.00 14.96
C ALA A 39 -8.57 5.91 14.28
N PHE A 40 -7.28 5.71 14.58
CA PHE A 40 -6.19 6.38 13.89
C PHE A 40 -5.96 5.86 12.46
N GLY A 41 -6.22 4.57 12.20
CA GLY A 41 -6.06 3.94 10.88
C GLY A 41 -7.19 4.19 9.87
N ASP A 42 -8.37 4.59 10.32
CA ASP A 42 -9.53 4.90 9.46
C ASP A 42 -9.44 6.32 8.81
N GLU A 43 -8.50 7.14 9.29
CA GLU A 43 -8.00 8.33 8.59
C GLU A 43 -7.07 7.88 7.44
N ARG A 44 -7.71 7.54 6.32
CA ARG A 44 -7.10 7.08 5.05
C ARG A 44 -5.77 7.78 4.77
N PHE A 45 -4.71 6.96 4.75
CA PHE A 45 -3.31 7.24 4.40
C PHE A 45 -3.13 8.48 3.53
N TYR A 46 -2.65 9.55 4.15
CA TYR A 46 -2.32 10.75 3.42
C TYR A 46 -0.92 10.63 2.79
N VAL A 47 -0.84 9.95 1.64
CA VAL A 47 0.32 10.14 0.75
C VAL A 47 0.22 11.53 0.15
N GLU A 48 1.18 12.40 0.44
CA GLU A 48 1.26 13.74 -0.16
C GLU A 48 1.80 13.65 -1.59
N ALA A 49 2.91 12.93 -1.77
CA ALA A 49 3.56 12.79 -3.05
C ALA A 49 4.49 11.56 -3.11
N VAL A 50 4.74 11.08 -4.32
CA VAL A 50 5.86 10.18 -4.61
C VAL A 50 7.05 11.04 -5.01
N GLN A 51 8.13 10.96 -4.25
CA GLN A 51 9.33 11.77 -4.43
C GLN A 51 10.37 11.12 -5.35
N ASP A 52 10.46 9.79 -5.35
CA ASP A 52 11.55 9.08 -6.01
C ASP A 52 11.20 7.60 -6.27
N LEU A 53 11.93 6.95 -7.17
CA LEU A 53 11.81 5.55 -7.56
C LEU A 53 13.19 4.88 -7.51
N ARG A 54 13.24 3.67 -6.96
CA ARG A 54 14.44 2.82 -7.05
C ARG A 54 14.11 1.34 -7.12
N MET A 55 15.02 0.57 -7.69
CA MET A 55 15.09 -0.88 -7.49
C MET A 55 15.98 -1.17 -6.27
N HIS A 56 15.51 -1.97 -5.32
CA HIS A 56 16.30 -2.43 -4.19
C HIS A 56 15.99 -3.90 -3.88
N ASP A 57 17.01 -4.76 -3.88
CA ASP A 57 16.87 -6.21 -3.67
C ASP A 57 15.77 -6.84 -4.53
N THR A 58 15.73 -6.51 -5.82
CA THR A 58 14.72 -6.99 -6.81
C THR A 58 13.28 -6.53 -6.56
N VAL A 59 13.08 -5.58 -5.64
CA VAL A 59 11.77 -4.97 -5.37
C VAL A 59 11.79 -3.50 -5.75
N TRP A 60 10.82 -3.07 -6.55
CA TRP A 60 10.56 -1.66 -6.81
C TRP A 60 10.10 -0.96 -5.55
N LYS A 61 10.75 0.15 -5.21
CA LYS A 61 10.40 0.99 -4.06
C LYS A 61 10.17 2.43 -4.50
N LEU A 62 9.12 3.02 -3.95
CA LEU A 62 8.80 4.44 -4.07
C LEU A 62 9.17 5.16 -2.79
N LYS A 63 9.76 6.35 -2.91
CA LYS A 63 9.95 7.23 -1.77
C LYS A 63 8.67 8.04 -1.58
N ILE A 64 8.01 7.85 -0.45
CA ILE A 64 6.69 8.41 -0.16
C ILE A 64 6.84 9.56 0.80
N LYS A 65 6.36 10.73 0.38
CA LYS A 65 6.12 11.85 1.29
C LYS A 65 4.76 11.67 1.94
N TRP A 66 4.75 11.64 3.26
CA TRP A 66 3.54 11.58 4.05
C TRP A 66 3.04 12.99 4.32
N TYR A 67 1.74 13.20 4.14
CA TYR A 67 1.10 14.49 4.34
C TYR A 67 1.17 14.94 5.79
N GLY A 68 1.46 16.22 5.97
CA GLY A 68 1.61 16.80 7.30
C GLY A 68 2.90 16.39 8.02
N LEU A 69 3.72 15.52 7.41
CA LEU A 69 5.04 15.14 7.89
C LEU A 69 6.15 15.82 7.08
N ASP A 70 7.33 15.93 7.67
CA ASP A 70 8.49 16.54 7.03
C ASP A 70 9.10 15.63 5.95
N ASP A 71 9.84 16.20 4.99
CA ASP A 71 10.52 15.43 3.95
C ASP A 71 11.52 14.40 4.53
N LEU A 72 12.08 14.66 5.72
CA LEU A 72 12.94 13.72 6.45
C LEU A 72 12.21 12.46 6.91
N GLU A 73 10.89 12.51 7.05
CA GLU A 73 10.03 11.38 7.44
C GLU A 73 9.59 10.55 6.23
N SER A 74 10.04 10.91 5.03
CA SER A 74 9.71 10.16 3.82
C SER A 74 10.34 8.77 3.83
N LEU A 75 9.52 7.74 3.60
CA LEU A 75 9.94 6.34 3.68
C LEU A 75 9.96 5.67 2.30
N TRP A 76 10.76 4.62 2.18
CA TRP A 76 10.83 3.80 0.98
C TRP A 76 9.88 2.62 1.09
N GLU A 77 8.76 2.71 0.38
CA GLU A 77 7.70 1.73 0.40
C GLU A 77 7.72 0.86 -0.87
N PRO A 78 7.38 -0.43 -0.79
CA PRO A 78 7.22 -1.25 -2.00
C PRO A 78 6.16 -0.65 -2.93
N ALA A 79 6.49 -0.53 -4.22
CA ALA A 79 5.60 0.08 -5.20
C ALA A 79 4.25 -0.66 -5.31
N LEU A 80 4.29 -1.99 -5.21
CA LEU A 80 3.09 -2.84 -5.17
C LEU A 80 2.19 -2.48 -3.98
N SER A 81 2.78 -2.26 -2.79
CA SER A 81 2.02 -1.88 -1.59
C SER A 81 1.30 -0.54 -1.79
N ILE A 82 1.98 0.45 -2.38
CA ILE A 82 1.41 1.77 -2.66
C ILE A 82 0.32 1.70 -3.73
N TYR A 83 0.50 0.88 -4.76
CA TYR A 83 -0.52 0.65 -5.76
C TYR A 83 -1.80 0.04 -5.16
N GLU A 84 -1.65 -0.95 -4.29
CA GLU A 84 -2.78 -1.62 -3.63
C GLU A 84 -3.47 -0.72 -2.59
N ASP A 85 -2.72 0.14 -1.89
CA ASP A 85 -3.25 1.00 -0.82
C ASP A 85 -3.84 2.32 -1.37
N VAL A 86 -3.16 2.94 -2.34
CA VAL A 86 -3.51 4.27 -2.88
C VAL A 86 -3.45 4.29 -4.42
N PRO A 87 -4.24 3.45 -5.12
CA PRO A 87 -4.20 3.35 -6.59
C PRO A 87 -4.58 4.67 -7.27
N VAL A 88 -5.40 5.49 -6.61
CA VAL A 88 -5.84 6.81 -7.11
C VAL A 88 -4.70 7.81 -7.26
N LEU A 89 -3.64 7.66 -6.47
CA LEU A 89 -2.43 8.48 -6.58
C LEU A 89 -1.39 7.81 -7.49
N PHE A 90 -1.24 6.50 -7.37
CA PHE A 90 -0.24 5.73 -8.13
C PHE A 90 -0.48 5.78 -9.64
N ARG A 91 -1.72 5.56 -10.10
CA ARG A 91 -2.02 5.45 -11.54
C ARG A 91 -1.77 6.75 -12.31
N PRO A 92 -2.24 7.93 -11.85
CA PRO A 92 -1.89 9.19 -12.52
C PRO A 92 -0.38 9.48 -12.45
N TRP A 93 0.24 9.27 -11.27
CA TRP A 93 1.67 9.55 -11.09
C TRP A 93 2.55 8.75 -12.05
N SER A 94 2.29 7.44 -12.18
CA SER A 94 3.03 6.57 -13.09
C SER A 94 2.78 6.98 -14.55
N LYS A 95 1.51 7.20 -14.93
CA LYS A 95 1.15 7.61 -16.29
C LYS A 95 1.84 8.90 -16.75
N ASP A 96 1.93 9.89 -15.87
CA ASP A 96 2.58 11.17 -16.17
C ASP A 96 4.11 11.04 -16.32
N ARG A 97 4.69 9.93 -15.86
CA ARG A 97 6.13 9.67 -15.77
C ARG A 97 6.60 8.45 -16.56
N MET A 98 5.79 7.97 -17.51
CA MET A 98 6.10 6.77 -18.31
C MET A 98 7.44 6.83 -19.06
N ASN A 99 7.96 8.04 -19.30
CA ASN A 99 9.25 8.24 -19.98
C ASN A 99 10.43 8.39 -19.00
N GLU A 100 10.19 8.42 -17.69
CA GLU A 100 11.24 8.44 -16.67
C GLU A 100 11.82 7.03 -16.48
N ASP A 101 13.11 6.97 -16.16
CA ASP A 101 13.85 5.72 -16.04
C ASP A 101 13.22 4.78 -14.99
N GLY A 102 13.08 3.50 -15.32
CA GLY A 102 12.49 2.48 -14.46
C GLY A 102 10.96 2.53 -14.26
N VAL A 103 10.27 3.64 -14.58
CA VAL A 103 8.82 3.75 -14.31
C VAL A 103 8.00 2.78 -15.17
N ASN A 104 8.35 2.63 -16.45
CA ASN A 104 7.67 1.69 -17.35
C ASN A 104 7.88 0.23 -16.88
N GLU A 105 9.12 -0.15 -16.58
CA GLU A 105 9.46 -1.50 -16.08
C GLU A 105 8.73 -1.81 -14.77
N MET A 106 8.67 -0.84 -13.85
CA MET A 106 7.90 -0.95 -12.61
C MET A 106 6.41 -1.19 -12.89
N VAL A 107 5.82 -0.46 -13.84
CA VAL A 107 4.41 -0.64 -14.21
C VAL A 107 4.17 -2.03 -14.78
N GLU A 108 5.00 -2.50 -15.72
CA GLU A 108 4.89 -3.85 -16.28
C GLU A 108 5.00 -4.94 -15.19
N ASP A 109 5.90 -4.76 -14.23
CA ASP A 109 6.07 -5.69 -13.11
C ASP A 109 4.85 -5.71 -12.18
N ILE A 110 4.25 -4.56 -11.90
CA ILE A 110 3.03 -4.47 -11.09
C ILE A 110 1.83 -5.06 -11.85
N GLU A 111 1.67 -4.76 -13.14
CA GLU A 111 0.60 -5.36 -13.96
C GLU A 111 0.72 -6.89 -13.99
N ARG A 112 1.94 -7.42 -14.10
CA ARG A 112 2.21 -8.86 -14.03
C ARG A 112 1.87 -9.44 -12.66
N ALA A 113 2.20 -8.74 -11.57
CA ALA A 113 1.89 -9.18 -10.22
C ALA A 113 0.38 -9.16 -9.92
N CYS A 114 -0.33 -8.14 -10.39
CA CYS A 114 -1.77 -7.95 -10.13
C CYS A 114 -2.67 -8.69 -11.14
N GLY A 115 -2.15 -9.07 -12.31
CA GLY A 115 -2.88 -9.77 -13.36
C GLY A 115 -3.89 -8.89 -14.12
N HIS A 116 -3.72 -7.57 -14.08
CA HIS A 116 -4.56 -6.61 -14.81
C HIS A 116 -3.75 -5.34 -15.17
N PRO A 117 -4.19 -4.55 -16.17
CA PRO A 117 -3.51 -3.31 -16.54
C PRO A 117 -3.69 -2.17 -15.53
N LEU A 118 -2.74 -1.24 -15.51
CA LEU A 118 -2.71 -0.02 -14.68
C LEU A 118 -3.28 1.23 -15.39
#